data_AF-A0A6P1SM44-F1
#
_entry.id   AF-A0A6P1SM44-F1
#
_cell.length_a   1.000
_cell.length_b   1.000
_cell.length_c   1.000
_cell.angle_alpha   90.00
_cell.angle_beta   90.00
_cell.angle_gamma   90.00
#
_symmetry.space_group_name_H-M   'P 1'
#
loop_
_entity.id
_entity.type
_entity.pdbx_description
1 polymer ?
#
loop_
_entity_poly.entity_id
_entity_poly.type
_entity_poly.pdbx_seq_one_letter_code
_entity_poly.pdbx_strand_id
1 'polypeptide(L)'
;MKISLLISSLPTQNTSTRMRVWRSLKASGAAILRDGVYLLPISHSEKFDPIASDVISEQGSAYVFHAEQPLNLELAPFFSRKEEYDVLYKQLSELRDRQSKDEKKELLKQIRKLRKSIDALVEIDYYPDETQAQVLNELSALELSIARLGEVNEPQAIQAHIQLLDKNSYQNKIWATRKRPWIDRLASAWLIKTFIDSTPTFIWLETPSECPEEALGFDFDGAAFSHINHWVTFEVLLHSFNLETPALKKIAEIVHYLDIGGIEPPEASGIETVFAGIHENITDDDQLLVASNAIFNGLLSSFNKNSSVLND
;
A
#
# COMPACT_ATOMS: atom_id res chain seq x y z
N MET A 1 -30.83 -3.84 4.59
CA MET A 1 -30.03 -3.62 3.36
C MET A 1 -30.91 -3.83 2.14
N LYS A 2 -30.77 -3.05 1.06
CA LYS A 2 -31.47 -3.30 -0.21
C LYS A 2 -30.64 -4.23 -1.09
N ILE A 3 -31.29 -5.21 -1.71
CA ILE A 3 -30.66 -6.22 -2.55
C ILE A 3 -31.36 -6.34 -3.91
N SER A 4 -30.59 -6.79 -4.89
CA SER A 4 -31.08 -7.31 -6.15
C SER A 4 -31.02 -8.84 -6.13
N LEU A 5 -32.07 -9.49 -6.61
CA LEU A 5 -32.16 -10.94 -6.75
C LEU A 5 -32.32 -11.30 -8.22
N LEU A 6 -31.48 -12.19 -8.73
CA LEU A 6 -31.67 -12.83 -10.02
C LEU A 6 -32.13 -14.27 -9.80
N ILE A 7 -33.33 -14.59 -10.27
CA ILE A 7 -33.86 -15.96 -10.33
C ILE A 7 -33.69 -16.43 -11.77
N SER A 8 -32.87 -17.45 -11.99
CA SER A 8 -32.59 -17.97 -13.33
C SER A 8 -32.72 -19.49 -13.41
N SER A 9 -33.21 -19.98 -14.54
CA SER A 9 -33.27 -21.40 -14.89
C SER A 9 -32.80 -21.58 -16.33
N LEU A 10 -31.95 -22.58 -16.58
CA LEU A 10 -31.44 -22.94 -17.90
C LEU A 10 -31.76 -24.40 -18.22
N PRO A 11 -32.10 -24.73 -19.49
CA PRO A 11 -32.27 -26.11 -19.91
C PRO A 11 -31.02 -26.97 -19.64
N THR A 12 -31.22 -28.22 -19.22
CA THR A 12 -30.13 -29.14 -18.84
C THR A 12 -29.29 -29.62 -20.02
N GLN A 13 -29.75 -29.43 -21.25
CA GLN A 13 -29.12 -29.98 -22.46
C GLN A 13 -27.91 -29.16 -22.96
N ASN A 14 -27.71 -27.93 -22.47
CA ASN A 14 -26.65 -27.03 -22.97
C ASN A 14 -25.61 -26.68 -21.89
N THR A 15 -24.68 -27.60 -21.65
CA THR A 15 -23.64 -27.49 -20.61
C THR A 15 -22.71 -26.30 -20.82
N SER A 16 -22.37 -25.96 -22.07
CA SER A 16 -21.45 -24.84 -22.37
C SER A 16 -22.06 -23.48 -22.04
N THR A 17 -23.34 -23.30 -22.35
CA THR A 17 -24.10 -22.09 -22.00
C THR A 17 -24.24 -21.93 -20.49
N ARG A 18 -24.59 -23.00 -19.76
CA ARG A 18 -24.65 -22.97 -18.29
C ARG A 18 -23.33 -22.53 -17.67
N MET A 19 -22.22 -23.05 -18.18
CA MET A 19 -20.89 -22.65 -17.73
C MET A 19 -20.55 -21.19 -18.05
N ARG A 20 -21.03 -20.65 -19.18
CA ARG A 20 -20.83 -19.23 -19.52
C ARG A 20 -21.59 -18.33 -18.54
N VAL A 21 -22.88 -18.58 -18.34
CA VAL A 21 -23.73 -17.82 -17.40
C VAL A 21 -23.18 -17.90 -15.98
N TRP A 22 -22.78 -19.10 -15.53
CA TRP A 22 -22.16 -19.28 -14.23
C TRP A 22 -20.86 -18.48 -14.07
N ARG A 23 -20.02 -18.39 -15.11
CA ARG A 23 -18.82 -17.54 -15.09
C ARG A 23 -19.18 -16.06 -15.00
N SER A 24 -20.19 -15.60 -15.73
CA SER A 24 -20.65 -14.20 -15.66
C SER A 24 -21.18 -13.85 -14.27
N LEU A 25 -21.94 -14.76 -13.64
CA LEU A 25 -22.41 -14.62 -12.26
C LEU A 25 -21.25 -14.57 -11.26
N LYS A 26 -20.24 -15.43 -11.44
CA LYS A 26 -19.05 -15.39 -10.59
C LYS A 26 -18.26 -14.10 -10.77
N ALA A 27 -18.10 -13.65 -12.02
CA ALA A 27 -17.38 -12.41 -12.36
C ALA A 27 -18.12 -11.14 -11.93
N SER A 28 -19.43 -11.20 -11.69
CA SER A 28 -20.18 -10.07 -11.13
C SER A 28 -20.12 -10.00 -9.60
N GLY A 29 -19.46 -10.95 -8.93
CA GLY A 29 -19.45 -11.01 -7.46
C GLY A 29 -20.78 -11.44 -6.85
N ALA A 30 -21.69 -12.01 -7.64
CA ALA A 30 -22.99 -12.42 -7.12
C ALA A 30 -22.84 -13.55 -6.09
N ALA A 31 -23.56 -13.41 -4.98
CA ALA A 31 -23.66 -14.45 -3.97
C ALA A 31 -24.77 -15.45 -4.33
N ILE A 32 -24.65 -16.70 -3.88
CA ILE A 32 -25.63 -17.75 -4.16
C ILE A 32 -26.52 -17.94 -2.93
N LEU A 33 -27.80 -17.58 -3.03
CA LEU A 33 -28.76 -17.83 -1.95
C LEU A 33 -29.23 -19.29 -1.95
N ARG A 34 -29.50 -19.81 -3.16
CA ARG A 34 -29.86 -21.21 -3.44
C ARG A 34 -29.66 -21.48 -4.92
N ASP A 35 -29.83 -22.74 -5.34
CA ASP A 35 -29.74 -23.08 -6.77
C ASP A 35 -30.69 -22.22 -7.62
N GLY A 36 -30.14 -21.60 -8.66
CA GLY A 36 -30.83 -20.67 -9.54
C GLY A 36 -31.23 -19.32 -8.92
N VAL A 37 -30.78 -18.98 -7.71
CA VAL A 37 -31.08 -17.66 -7.08
C VAL A 37 -29.80 -16.99 -6.61
N TYR A 38 -29.52 -15.82 -7.18
CA TYR A 38 -28.30 -15.06 -6.99
C TYR A 38 -28.60 -13.68 -6.41
N LEU A 39 -27.68 -13.16 -5.61
CA LEU A 39 -27.82 -11.90 -4.89
C LEU A 39 -26.71 -10.92 -5.26
N LEU A 40 -27.07 -9.65 -5.36
CA LEU A 40 -26.14 -8.52 -5.41
C LEU A 40 -26.62 -7.39 -4.48
N PRO A 41 -25.72 -6.55 -3.96
CA PRO A 41 -26.11 -5.27 -3.39
C PRO A 41 -26.87 -4.45 -4.45
N ILE A 42 -27.86 -3.67 -4.01
CA ILE A 42 -28.67 -2.89 -4.96
C ILE A 42 -27.84 -1.89 -5.79
N SER A 43 -26.70 -1.42 -5.26
CA SER A 43 -25.78 -0.52 -5.96
C SER A 43 -25.08 -1.14 -7.18
N HIS A 44 -25.17 -2.46 -7.33
CA HIS A 44 -24.55 -3.22 -8.42
C HIS A 44 -25.58 -4.06 -9.20
N SER A 45 -26.86 -3.72 -9.07
CA SER A 45 -27.96 -4.48 -9.69
C SER A 45 -27.87 -4.56 -11.21
N GLU A 46 -27.29 -3.54 -11.85
CA GLU A 46 -27.09 -3.44 -13.30
C GLU A 46 -26.25 -4.60 -13.86
N LYS A 47 -25.40 -5.23 -13.03
CA LYS A 47 -24.60 -6.39 -13.44
C LYS A 47 -25.46 -7.63 -13.76
N PHE A 48 -26.72 -7.69 -13.31
CA PHE A 48 -27.64 -8.78 -13.66
C PHE A 48 -28.29 -8.64 -15.02
N ASP A 49 -28.39 -7.43 -15.58
CA ASP A 49 -29.09 -7.19 -16.86
C ASP A 49 -28.48 -8.00 -18.04
N PRO A 50 -27.16 -7.95 -18.31
CA PRO A 50 -26.58 -8.74 -19.39
C PRO A 50 -26.69 -10.25 -19.12
N ILE A 51 -26.62 -10.67 -17.86
CA ILE A 51 -26.71 -12.09 -17.48
C ILE A 51 -28.13 -12.61 -17.72
N ALA A 52 -29.15 -11.84 -17.33
CA ALA A 52 -30.55 -12.19 -17.57
C ALA A 52 -30.86 -12.25 -19.07
N SER A 53 -30.36 -11.30 -19.85
CA SER A 53 -30.46 -11.31 -21.32
C SER A 53 -29.83 -12.56 -21.93
N ASP A 54 -28.62 -12.92 -21.50
CA ASP A 54 -27.93 -14.12 -21.96
C ASP A 54 -28.75 -15.39 -21.66
N VAL A 55 -29.28 -15.52 -20.43
CA VAL A 55 -30.12 -16.65 -20.03
C VAL A 55 -31.37 -16.77 -20.90
N ILE A 56 -32.07 -15.65 -21.16
CA ILE A 56 -33.29 -15.62 -21.99
C ILE A 56 -32.96 -15.97 -23.45
N SER A 57 -31.85 -15.46 -23.98
CA SER A 57 -31.43 -15.72 -25.37
C SER A 57 -31.17 -17.21 -25.64
N GLU A 58 -30.81 -17.95 -24.59
CA GLU A 58 -30.51 -19.37 -24.62
C GLU A 58 -31.71 -20.24 -24.21
N GLN A 59 -32.93 -19.72 -24.37
CA GLN A 59 -34.20 -20.38 -24.03
C GLN A 59 -34.35 -20.73 -22.54
N GLY A 60 -33.60 -20.06 -21.66
CA GLY A 60 -33.81 -20.08 -20.22
C GLY A 60 -34.90 -19.11 -19.77
N SER A 61 -35.08 -19.04 -18.46
CA SER A 61 -35.93 -18.04 -17.80
C SER A 61 -35.11 -17.27 -16.79
N ALA A 62 -35.20 -15.94 -16.80
CA ALA A 62 -34.52 -15.06 -15.85
C ALA A 62 -35.46 -13.96 -15.37
N TYR A 63 -35.42 -13.66 -14.08
CA TYR A 63 -36.22 -12.62 -13.45
C TYR A 63 -35.35 -11.86 -12.46
N VAL A 64 -35.35 -10.52 -12.54
CA VAL A 64 -34.65 -9.65 -11.59
C VAL A 64 -35.69 -8.99 -10.68
N PHE A 65 -35.48 -9.08 -9.38
CA PHE A 65 -36.31 -8.45 -8.36
C PHE A 65 -35.45 -7.59 -7.45
N HIS A 66 -36.03 -6.53 -6.90
CA HIS A 66 -35.42 -5.76 -5.83
C HIS A 66 -36.20 -5.95 -4.54
N ALA A 67 -35.49 -6.18 -3.45
CA ALA A 67 -36.09 -6.41 -2.15
C ALA A 67 -35.27 -5.77 -1.04
N GLU A 68 -35.92 -5.60 0.11
CA GLU A 68 -35.21 -5.35 1.36
C GLU A 68 -34.84 -6.68 2.02
N GLN A 69 -33.69 -6.69 2.67
CA GLN A 69 -33.21 -7.82 3.45
C GLN A 69 -34.27 -8.22 4.51
N PRO A 70 -34.73 -9.49 4.51
CA PRO A 70 -35.60 -9.99 5.56
C PRO A 70 -34.91 -10.01 6.93
N LEU A 71 -35.65 -9.75 8.00
CA LEU A 71 -35.15 -9.77 9.38
C LEU A 71 -34.52 -11.11 9.80
N ASN A 72 -34.96 -12.21 9.18
CA ASN A 72 -34.52 -13.57 9.48
C ASN A 72 -33.35 -14.05 8.60
N LEU A 73 -32.78 -13.20 7.76
CA LEU A 73 -31.71 -13.55 6.83
C LEU A 73 -30.53 -12.61 6.99
N GLU A 74 -29.40 -13.11 7.46
CA GLU A 74 -28.13 -12.40 7.45
C GLU A 74 -27.47 -12.55 6.07
N LEU A 75 -27.28 -11.44 5.36
CA LEU A 75 -26.74 -11.45 4.00
C LEU A 75 -25.21 -11.40 3.96
N ALA A 76 -24.56 -10.78 4.95
CA ALA A 76 -23.10 -10.60 4.96
C ALA A 76 -22.31 -11.92 4.76
N PRO A 77 -22.68 -13.05 5.39
CA PRO A 77 -21.96 -14.32 5.19
C PRO A 77 -21.97 -14.81 3.74
N PHE A 78 -23.01 -14.51 2.97
CA PHE A 78 -23.12 -14.93 1.57
C PHE A 78 -22.17 -14.17 0.63
N PHE A 79 -21.75 -12.97 1.03
CA PHE A 79 -20.82 -12.14 0.27
C PHE A 79 -19.37 -12.27 0.74
N SER A 80 -19.11 -13.03 1.80
CA SER A 80 -17.75 -13.23 2.30
C SER A 80 -16.86 -13.87 1.22
N ARG A 81 -15.68 -13.28 1.02
CA ARG A 81 -14.64 -13.75 0.10
C ARG A 81 -13.43 -14.34 0.83
N LYS A 82 -13.62 -14.69 2.10
CA LYS A 82 -12.54 -15.14 2.99
C LYS A 82 -11.76 -16.32 2.41
N GLU A 83 -12.46 -17.34 1.88
CA GLU A 83 -11.79 -18.51 1.31
C GLU A 83 -10.93 -18.16 0.09
N GLU A 84 -11.41 -17.26 -0.79
CA GLU A 84 -10.64 -16.78 -1.93
C GLU A 84 -9.41 -15.97 -1.49
N TYR A 85 -9.55 -15.12 -0.47
CA TYR A 85 -8.44 -14.38 0.11
C TYR A 85 -7.43 -15.30 0.82
N ASP A 86 -7.88 -16.31 1.58
CA ASP A 86 -7.00 -17.28 2.26
C ASP A 86 -6.12 -18.03 1.25
N VAL A 87 -6.66 -18.37 0.07
CA VAL A 87 -5.90 -18.98 -1.03
C VAL A 87 -4.83 -18.03 -1.57
N LEU A 88 -5.17 -16.75 -1.78
CA LEU A 88 -4.23 -15.74 -2.26
C LEU A 88 -3.16 -15.43 -1.21
N TYR A 89 -3.54 -15.36 0.07
CA TYR A 89 -2.62 -15.18 1.19
C TYR A 89 -1.61 -16.31 1.29
N LYS A 90 -2.06 -17.55 1.11
CA LYS A 90 -1.16 -18.72 1.04
C LYS A 90 -0.17 -18.61 -0.12
N GLN A 91 -0.61 -18.16 -1.30
CA GLN A 91 0.28 -17.95 -2.44
C GLN A 91 1.30 -16.83 -2.18
N LEU A 92 0.89 -15.74 -1.54
CA LEU A 92 1.80 -14.68 -1.09
C LEU A 92 2.83 -15.21 -0.10
N SER A 93 2.39 -15.99 0.90
CA SER A 93 3.28 -16.62 1.89
C SER A 93 4.29 -17.57 1.23
N GLU A 94 3.84 -18.43 0.31
CA GLU A 94 4.73 -19.33 -0.44
C GLU A 94 5.75 -18.57 -1.29
N LEU A 95 5.37 -17.42 -1.86
CA LEU A 95 6.26 -16.58 -2.65
C LEU A 95 7.28 -15.84 -1.76
N ARG A 96 6.84 -15.36 -0.58
CA ARG A 96 7.69 -14.75 0.44
C ARG A 96 8.77 -15.72 0.93
N ASP A 97 8.40 -16.97 1.20
CA ASP A 97 9.31 -17.98 1.76
C ASP A 97 10.36 -18.47 0.74
N ARG A 98 10.13 -18.25 -0.56
CA ARG A 98 11.03 -18.63 -1.66
C ARG A 98 11.96 -17.51 -2.13
N GLN A 99 12.00 -16.37 -1.44
CA GLN A 99 12.77 -15.22 -1.87
C GLN A 99 14.27 -15.54 -2.03
N SER A 100 14.77 -15.42 -3.25
CA SER A 100 16.18 -15.58 -3.61
C SER A 100 16.58 -14.49 -4.60
N LYS A 101 17.81 -13.95 -4.45
CA LYS A 101 18.35 -12.91 -5.34
C LYS A 101 18.40 -13.37 -6.80
N ASP A 102 18.68 -14.65 -7.04
CA ASP A 102 18.80 -15.22 -8.39
C ASP A 102 17.44 -15.35 -9.11
N GLU A 103 16.33 -15.34 -8.37
CA GLU A 103 14.97 -15.53 -8.90
C GLU A 103 14.17 -14.23 -9.02
N LYS A 104 14.77 -13.05 -8.75
CA LYS A 104 14.09 -11.74 -8.71
C LYS A 104 13.14 -11.50 -9.89
N LYS A 105 13.56 -11.79 -11.12
CA LYS A 105 12.75 -11.57 -12.32
C LYS A 105 11.50 -12.46 -12.36
N GLU A 106 11.61 -13.69 -11.89
CA GLU A 106 10.49 -14.63 -11.82
C GLU A 106 9.56 -14.29 -10.64
N LEU A 107 10.13 -13.90 -9.49
CA LEU A 107 9.37 -13.38 -8.35
C LEU A 107 8.56 -12.13 -8.73
N LEU A 108 9.15 -11.17 -9.46
CA LEU A 108 8.46 -9.98 -9.98
C LEU A 108 7.31 -10.34 -10.93
N LYS A 109 7.46 -11.39 -11.74
CA LYS A 109 6.41 -11.86 -12.63
C LYS A 109 5.27 -12.51 -11.85
N GLN A 110 5.59 -13.31 -10.83
CA GLN A 110 4.59 -13.98 -10.00
C GLN A 110 3.81 -12.99 -9.13
N ILE A 111 4.49 -12.03 -8.48
CA ILE A 111 3.82 -11.02 -7.66
C ILE A 111 2.89 -10.13 -8.50
N ARG A 112 3.28 -9.73 -9.72
CA ARG A 112 2.38 -9.00 -10.65
C ARG A 112 1.14 -9.80 -11.03
N LYS A 113 1.27 -11.13 -11.16
CA LYS A 113 0.12 -12.02 -11.43
C LYS A 113 -0.80 -12.08 -10.21
N LEU A 114 -0.24 -12.18 -9.00
CA LEU A 114 -1.00 -12.16 -7.75
C LEU A 114 -1.72 -10.82 -7.54
N ARG A 115 -1.04 -9.69 -7.75
CA ARG A 115 -1.65 -8.34 -7.76
C ARG A 115 -2.89 -8.29 -8.63
N LYS A 116 -2.78 -8.69 -9.90
CA LYS A 116 -3.93 -8.72 -10.83
C LYS A 116 -5.07 -9.63 -10.33
N SER A 117 -4.75 -10.76 -9.71
CA SER A 117 -5.76 -11.67 -9.16
C SER A 117 -6.44 -11.10 -7.91
N ILE A 118 -5.69 -10.41 -7.04
CA ILE A 118 -6.19 -9.74 -5.85
C ILE A 118 -7.06 -8.55 -6.25
N ASP A 119 -6.61 -7.70 -7.18
CA ASP A 119 -7.38 -6.56 -7.69
C ASP A 119 -8.73 -7.02 -8.28
N ALA A 120 -8.72 -8.12 -9.05
CA ALA A 120 -9.94 -8.69 -9.60
C ALA A 120 -10.91 -9.24 -8.54
N LEU A 121 -10.41 -9.68 -7.38
CA LEU A 121 -11.23 -10.11 -6.26
C LEU A 121 -11.79 -8.91 -5.48
N VAL A 122 -10.97 -7.87 -5.26
CA VAL A 122 -11.37 -6.61 -4.62
C VAL A 122 -12.52 -5.94 -5.40
N GLU A 123 -12.46 -5.91 -6.73
CA GLU A 123 -13.51 -5.35 -7.61
C GLU A 123 -14.91 -5.99 -7.42
N ILE A 124 -14.96 -7.20 -6.87
CA ILE A 124 -16.19 -7.96 -6.66
C ILE A 124 -16.46 -8.26 -5.18
N ASP A 125 -15.67 -7.68 -4.27
CA ASP A 125 -15.86 -7.74 -2.83
C ASP A 125 -16.62 -6.49 -2.36
N TYR A 126 -17.93 -6.68 -2.15
CA TYR A 126 -18.83 -5.60 -1.76
C TYR A 126 -18.85 -5.31 -0.26
N TYR A 127 -18.23 -6.17 0.55
CA TYR A 127 -18.20 -6.07 2.01
C TYR A 127 -16.79 -6.41 2.51
N PRO A 128 -15.80 -5.56 2.19
CA PRO A 128 -14.41 -5.80 2.59
C PRO A 128 -14.30 -5.90 4.11
N ASP A 129 -13.48 -6.84 4.57
CA ASP A 129 -13.19 -7.08 5.98
C ASP A 129 -11.68 -7.08 6.27
N GLU A 130 -11.30 -7.42 7.50
CA GLU A 130 -9.90 -7.49 7.93
C GLU A 130 -9.07 -8.49 7.10
N THR A 131 -9.70 -9.51 6.52
CA THR A 131 -9.01 -10.51 5.69
C THR A 131 -8.52 -9.89 4.38
N GLN A 132 -9.35 -9.07 3.73
CA GLN A 132 -8.94 -8.31 2.54
C GLN A 132 -7.77 -7.38 2.87
N ALA A 133 -7.89 -6.61 3.97
CA ALA A 133 -6.84 -5.68 4.39
C ALA A 133 -5.51 -6.41 4.66
N GLN A 134 -5.56 -7.57 5.32
CA GLN A 134 -4.38 -8.40 5.56
C GLN A 134 -3.70 -8.85 4.25
N VAL A 135 -4.48 -9.29 3.25
CA VAL A 135 -3.94 -9.71 1.95
C VAL A 135 -3.31 -8.54 1.18
N LEU A 136 -3.96 -7.38 1.16
CA LEU A 136 -3.43 -6.19 0.49
C LEU A 136 -2.13 -5.70 1.14
N ASN A 137 -2.06 -5.71 2.47
CA ASN A 137 -0.85 -5.34 3.20
C ASN A 137 0.31 -6.30 2.90
N GLU A 138 0.05 -7.61 2.93
CA GLU A 138 1.06 -8.63 2.61
C GLU A 138 1.53 -8.51 1.14
N LEU A 139 0.61 -8.24 0.21
CA LEU A 139 0.94 -8.00 -1.19
C LEU A 139 1.89 -6.82 -1.35
N SER A 140 1.55 -5.66 -0.79
CA SER A 140 2.39 -4.46 -0.87
C SER A 140 3.76 -4.67 -0.22
N ALA A 141 3.80 -5.29 0.97
CA ALA A 141 5.06 -5.60 1.66
C ALA A 141 5.95 -6.54 0.83
N LEU A 142 5.37 -7.56 0.20
CA LEU A 142 6.10 -8.52 -0.61
C LEU A 142 6.55 -7.92 -1.96
N GLU A 143 5.73 -7.06 -2.59
CA GLU A 143 6.13 -6.30 -3.78
C GLU A 143 7.37 -5.46 -3.52
N LEU A 144 7.38 -4.75 -2.39
CA LEU A 144 8.51 -3.94 -1.95
C LEU A 144 9.75 -4.82 -1.66
N SER A 145 9.58 -5.90 -0.90
CA SER A 145 10.66 -6.85 -0.58
C SER A 145 11.29 -7.44 -1.85
N ILE A 146 10.47 -7.87 -2.82
CA ILE A 146 10.94 -8.43 -4.10
C ILE A 146 11.62 -7.34 -4.94
N ALA A 147 11.10 -6.12 -4.97
CA ALA A 147 11.73 -5.00 -5.66
C ALA A 147 13.15 -4.73 -5.10
N ARG A 148 13.34 -4.90 -3.79
CA ARG A 148 14.60 -4.73 -3.06
C ARG A 148 15.54 -5.95 -3.12
N LEU A 149 15.10 -7.12 -3.60
CA LEU A 149 15.98 -8.29 -3.73
C LEU A 149 17.20 -7.98 -4.60
N GLY A 150 18.40 -8.23 -4.06
CA GLY A 150 19.65 -7.98 -4.78
C GLY A 150 20.18 -6.55 -4.66
N GLU A 151 19.43 -5.62 -4.07
CA GLU A 151 19.96 -4.37 -3.56
C GLU A 151 20.87 -4.72 -2.37
N VAL A 152 22.16 -4.37 -2.44
CA VAL A 152 23.18 -4.81 -1.47
C VAL A 152 23.21 -3.91 -0.21
N ASN A 153 22.45 -2.82 -0.19
CA ASN A 153 22.74 -1.70 0.70
C ASN A 153 21.51 -1.10 1.43
N GLU A 154 20.35 -1.75 1.42
CA GLU A 154 19.19 -1.24 2.17
C GLU A 154 19.26 -1.59 3.67
N PRO A 155 18.97 -0.63 4.57
CA PRO A 155 19.07 -0.86 6.00
C PRO A 155 18.11 -1.93 6.49
N GLN A 156 18.62 -2.84 7.33
CA GLN A 156 17.78 -3.74 8.13
C GLN A 156 17.47 -3.08 9.47
N ALA A 157 16.20 -3.16 9.90
CA ALA A 157 15.80 -2.60 11.19
C ALA A 157 16.51 -3.31 12.36
N ILE A 158 17.11 -2.52 13.26
CA ILE A 158 17.76 -3.03 14.47
C ILE A 158 16.77 -2.96 15.64
N GLN A 159 16.70 -4.00 16.47
CA GLN A 159 15.94 -3.93 17.72
C GLN A 159 16.73 -3.12 18.77
N ALA A 160 16.28 -1.91 19.06
CA ALA A 160 16.94 -0.99 19.99
C ALA A 160 15.96 0.01 20.63
N HIS A 161 16.40 0.71 21.66
CA HIS A 161 15.69 1.87 22.20
C HIS A 161 16.17 3.15 21.50
N ILE A 162 15.23 4.00 21.07
CA ILE A 162 15.56 5.29 20.46
C ILE A 162 16.03 6.25 21.55
N GLN A 163 17.25 6.76 21.44
CA GLN A 163 17.83 7.68 22.42
C GLN A 163 17.36 9.12 22.17
N LEU A 164 17.06 9.85 23.24
CA LEU A 164 16.80 11.29 23.17
C LEU A 164 18.13 12.06 23.07
N LEU A 165 18.23 12.95 22.09
CA LEU A 165 19.42 13.69 21.71
C LEU A 165 19.17 15.20 21.81
N ASP A 166 20.22 15.95 22.17
CA ASP A 166 20.18 17.41 22.15
C ASP A 166 20.60 17.94 20.78
N LYS A 167 19.66 18.59 20.07
CA LYS A 167 19.90 19.20 18.75
C LYS A 167 21.08 20.17 18.71
N ASN A 168 21.43 20.82 19.83
CA ASN A 168 22.56 21.76 19.86
C ASN A 168 23.91 21.06 19.62
N SER A 169 24.00 19.75 19.86
CA SER A 169 25.20 18.94 19.61
C SER A 169 25.34 18.54 18.14
N TYR A 170 24.32 18.79 17.32
CA TYR A 170 24.21 18.34 15.93
C TYR A 170 24.18 19.50 14.92
N GLN A 171 24.75 20.65 15.28
CA GLN A 171 24.90 21.78 14.34
C GLN A 171 26.17 21.66 13.49
N ASN A 172 26.08 22.15 12.25
CA ASN A 172 27.19 22.23 11.29
C ASN A 172 27.90 20.88 11.12
N LYS A 173 27.10 19.82 10.96
CA LYS A 173 27.61 18.46 10.76
C LYS A 173 27.62 18.09 9.29
N ILE A 174 28.46 17.09 9.00
CA ILE A 174 28.44 16.36 7.74
C ILE A 174 27.46 15.20 7.94
N TRP A 175 26.47 15.10 7.07
CA TRP A 175 25.46 14.04 7.07
C TRP A 175 25.62 13.25 5.78
N ALA A 176 25.65 11.93 5.87
CA ALA A 176 25.89 11.08 4.72
C ALA A 176 24.80 10.04 4.56
N THR A 177 24.36 9.81 3.33
CA THR A 177 23.49 8.69 2.96
C THR A 177 23.79 8.26 1.53
N ARG A 178 23.18 7.18 1.07
CA ARG A 178 23.41 6.68 -0.28
C ARG A 178 22.85 7.66 -1.31
N LYS A 179 23.59 7.81 -2.41
CA LYS A 179 23.14 8.55 -3.60
C LYS A 179 21.83 7.97 -4.13
N ARG A 180 21.13 8.76 -4.95
CA ARG A 180 19.77 8.45 -5.44
C ARG A 180 18.80 8.16 -4.27
N PRO A 181 18.67 9.11 -3.32
CA PRO A 181 17.82 8.92 -2.16
C PRO A 181 16.34 8.80 -2.55
N TRP A 182 15.66 7.86 -1.90
CA TRP A 182 14.20 7.73 -1.97
C TRP A 182 13.53 8.43 -0.79
N ILE A 183 12.24 8.20 -0.59
CA ILE A 183 11.37 9.02 0.26
C ILE A 183 11.88 9.17 1.70
N ASP A 184 12.31 8.10 2.38
CA ASP A 184 12.76 8.20 3.78
C ASP A 184 14.07 8.99 3.92
N ARG A 185 15.03 8.79 2.99
CA ARG A 185 16.28 9.58 2.95
C ARG A 185 16.02 11.05 2.66
N LEU A 186 15.16 11.34 1.68
CA LEU A 186 14.81 12.71 1.31
C LEU A 186 14.07 13.41 2.46
N ALA A 187 13.12 12.73 3.10
CA ALA A 187 12.40 13.24 4.26
C ALA A 187 13.35 13.46 5.45
N SER A 188 14.26 12.53 5.70
CA SER A 188 15.27 12.63 6.76
C SER A 188 16.20 13.81 6.53
N ALA A 189 16.72 13.98 5.32
CA ALA A 189 17.57 15.12 4.96
C ALA A 189 16.81 16.46 5.08
N TRP A 190 15.54 16.50 4.66
CA TRP A 190 14.67 17.65 4.87
C TRP A 190 14.46 17.98 6.36
N LEU A 191 14.16 16.98 7.18
CA LEU A 191 13.96 17.13 8.62
C LEU A 191 15.23 17.63 9.31
N ILE A 192 16.38 17.04 8.95
CA ILE A 192 17.69 17.43 9.44
C ILE A 192 17.90 18.92 9.17
N LYS A 193 17.79 19.34 7.91
CA LYS A 193 18.02 20.73 7.49
C LYS A 193 17.03 21.74 8.09
N THR A 194 15.81 21.29 8.39
CA THR A 194 14.74 22.19 8.82
C THR A 194 14.67 22.34 10.33
N PHE A 195 14.96 21.28 11.10
CA PHE A 195 14.69 21.24 12.54
C PHE A 195 15.87 20.84 13.41
N ILE A 196 16.87 20.13 12.86
CA ILE A 196 17.96 19.53 13.64
C ILE A 196 19.24 20.32 13.45
N ASP A 197 19.75 20.44 12.23
CA ASP A 197 20.99 21.11 11.87
C ASP A 197 20.67 22.29 10.96
N SER A 198 21.05 23.51 11.36
CA SER A 198 20.78 24.73 10.60
C SER A 198 21.72 24.94 9.42
N THR A 199 22.89 24.28 9.41
CA THR A 199 23.90 24.38 8.34
C THR A 199 24.50 23.01 8.00
N PRO A 200 23.69 22.00 7.64
CA PRO A 200 24.19 20.67 7.34
C PRO A 200 24.94 20.67 6.01
N THR A 201 25.97 19.83 5.92
CA THR A 201 26.57 19.42 4.64
C THR A 201 26.15 17.99 4.33
N PHE A 202 25.52 17.76 3.19
CA PHE A 202 25.13 16.42 2.76
C PHE A 202 26.18 15.81 1.83
N ILE A 203 26.45 14.51 2.01
CA ILE A 203 27.29 13.71 1.13
C ILE A 203 26.47 12.52 0.63
N TRP A 204 26.46 12.33 -0.69
CA TRP A 204 25.78 11.25 -1.38
C TRP A 204 26.78 10.15 -1.73
N LEU A 205 26.70 9.03 -1.02
CA LEU A 205 27.66 7.93 -1.10
C LEU A 205 27.32 6.96 -2.23
N GLU A 206 28.32 6.44 -2.94
CA GLU A 206 28.13 5.30 -3.85
C GLU A 206 27.84 4.02 -3.05
N THR A 207 28.59 3.82 -1.96
CA THR A 207 28.42 2.68 -1.05
C THR A 207 28.52 3.11 0.42
N PRO A 208 27.81 2.44 1.36
CA PRO A 208 27.88 2.76 2.79
C PRO A 208 29.30 2.75 3.38
N SER A 209 30.18 1.88 2.87
CA SER A 209 31.58 1.76 3.32
C SER A 209 32.44 2.99 3.04
N GLU A 210 31.98 3.91 2.17
CA GLU A 210 32.68 5.17 1.86
C GLU A 210 32.28 6.31 2.81
N CYS A 211 31.40 6.06 3.78
CA CYS A 211 31.02 7.07 4.77
C CYS A 211 32.25 7.53 5.58
N PRO A 212 32.61 8.83 5.56
CA PRO A 212 33.70 9.36 6.39
C PRO A 212 33.42 9.15 7.88
N GLU A 213 34.47 8.97 8.70
CA GLU A 213 34.34 8.76 10.15
C GLU A 213 33.70 9.97 10.86
N GLU A 214 33.94 11.17 10.34
CA GLU A 214 33.40 12.42 10.85
C GLU A 214 31.95 12.70 10.40
N ALA A 215 31.41 11.91 9.46
CA ALA A 215 30.06 12.08 8.95
C ALA A 215 29.04 11.29 9.79
N LEU A 216 27.89 11.92 10.04
CA LEU A 216 26.72 11.26 10.60
C LEU A 216 25.98 10.54 9.49
N GLY A 217 26.26 9.24 9.37
CA GLY A 217 25.52 8.36 8.46
C GLY A 217 24.04 8.28 8.84
N PHE A 218 23.16 8.26 7.84
CA PHE A 218 21.76 7.93 8.03
C PHE A 218 21.18 7.03 6.93
N ASP A 219 20.24 6.16 7.30
CA ASP A 219 19.48 5.27 6.41
C ASP A 219 20.34 4.26 5.61
N PHE A 220 21.25 3.59 6.31
CA PHE A 220 21.98 2.41 5.84
C PHE A 220 22.50 1.60 7.04
N ASP A 221 22.96 0.37 6.81
CA ASP A 221 23.47 -0.50 7.88
C ASP A 221 24.75 0.08 8.51
N GLY A 222 24.74 0.22 9.85
CA GLY A 222 25.85 0.80 10.60
C GLY A 222 25.87 2.33 10.64
N ALA A 223 24.88 3.00 10.04
CA ALA A 223 24.67 4.43 10.16
C ALA A 223 24.38 4.85 11.62
N ALA A 224 24.66 6.13 11.94
CA ALA A 224 24.32 6.71 13.24
C ALA A 224 22.79 6.76 13.46
N PHE A 225 22.03 6.96 12.38
CA PHE A 225 20.57 6.90 12.36
C PHE A 225 20.12 5.89 11.30
N SER A 226 19.30 4.93 11.67
CA SER A 226 18.78 3.92 10.74
C SER A 226 17.43 3.43 11.26
N HIS A 227 16.82 2.46 10.59
CA HIS A 227 15.57 1.86 11.03
C HIS A 227 15.75 1.21 12.41
N ILE A 228 14.85 1.54 13.34
CA ILE A 228 14.84 0.96 14.70
C ILE A 228 13.45 0.39 14.97
N ASN A 229 13.40 -0.91 15.31
CA ASN A 229 12.16 -1.66 15.48
C ASN A 229 11.27 -1.58 14.22
N HIS A 230 10.13 -0.91 14.29
CA HIS A 230 9.21 -0.67 13.17
C HIS A 230 9.30 0.75 12.60
N TRP A 231 10.17 1.60 13.16
CA TRP A 231 10.30 2.99 12.77
C TRP A 231 11.30 3.13 11.63
N VAL A 232 10.93 3.87 10.58
CA VAL A 232 11.87 4.27 9.50
C VAL A 232 12.82 5.36 9.99
N THR A 233 13.88 5.68 9.24
CA THR A 233 14.92 6.61 9.68
C THR A 233 14.35 8.00 10.01
N PHE A 234 13.37 8.48 9.23
CA PHE A 234 12.67 9.75 9.51
C PHE A 234 11.99 9.76 10.88
N GLU A 235 11.32 8.68 11.25
CA GLU A 235 10.62 8.54 12.54
C GLU A 235 11.61 8.41 13.69
N VAL A 236 12.71 7.69 13.47
CA VAL A 236 13.82 7.61 14.44
C VAL A 236 14.39 8.99 14.72
N LEU A 237 14.60 9.83 13.69
CA LEU A 237 15.04 11.21 13.86
C LEU A 237 14.00 12.06 14.60
N LEU A 238 12.71 11.95 14.26
CA LEU A 238 11.64 12.67 14.97
C LEU A 238 11.64 12.37 16.47
N HIS A 239 11.70 11.09 16.84
CA HIS A 239 11.73 10.65 18.23
C HIS A 239 13.04 11.06 18.91
N SER A 240 14.18 10.88 18.24
CA SER A 240 15.50 11.20 18.83
C SER A 240 15.63 12.67 19.20
N PHE A 241 15.03 13.57 18.42
CA PHE A 241 15.12 15.01 18.65
C PHE A 241 13.84 15.65 19.23
N ASN A 242 12.86 14.83 19.65
CA ASN A 242 11.58 15.27 20.23
C ASN A 242 10.83 16.29 19.38
N LEU A 243 10.66 15.97 18.09
CA LEU A 243 10.07 16.84 17.06
C LEU A 243 8.60 16.48 16.73
N GLU A 244 7.94 15.68 17.56
CA GLU A 244 6.67 15.00 17.32
C GLU A 244 5.40 15.91 17.30
N THR A 245 5.40 16.96 16.48
CA THR A 245 4.20 17.80 16.27
C THR A 245 3.13 17.07 15.45
N PRO A 246 1.83 17.41 15.58
CA PRO A 246 0.76 16.77 14.79
C PRO A 246 0.99 16.79 13.28
N ALA A 247 1.53 17.90 12.74
CA ALA A 247 1.84 18.00 11.33
C ALA A 247 3.00 17.09 10.91
N LEU A 248 4.05 16.99 11.73
CA LEU A 248 5.18 16.10 11.47
C LEU A 248 4.78 14.62 11.60
N LYS A 249 3.84 14.26 12.49
CA LYS A 249 3.31 12.90 12.59
C LYS A 249 2.56 12.47 11.32
N LYS A 250 1.79 13.36 10.71
CA LYS A 250 1.16 13.07 9.40
C LYS A 250 2.18 12.85 8.29
N ILE A 251 3.26 13.64 8.28
CA ILE A 251 4.35 13.42 7.33
C ILE A 251 5.03 12.08 7.62
N ALA A 252 5.23 11.72 8.90
CA ALA A 252 5.79 10.43 9.29
C ALA A 252 4.95 9.26 8.77
N GLU A 253 3.62 9.30 8.93
CA GLU A 253 2.71 8.28 8.41
C GLU A 253 2.86 8.07 6.90
N ILE A 254 2.97 9.17 6.14
CA ILE A 254 3.19 9.13 4.69
C ILE A 254 4.55 8.53 4.35
N VAL A 255 5.63 9.01 4.99
CA VAL A 255 6.98 8.53 4.72
C VAL A 255 7.12 7.05 5.08
N HIS A 256 6.59 6.65 6.23
CA HIS A 256 6.55 5.26 6.68
C HIS A 256 5.85 4.37 5.66
N TYR A 257 4.63 4.74 5.23
CA TYR A 257 3.89 3.96 4.24
C TYR A 257 4.64 3.85 2.91
N LEU A 258 5.21 4.96 2.42
CA LEU A 258 5.93 4.97 1.15
C LEU A 258 7.30 4.28 1.21
N ASP A 259 7.87 4.11 2.40
CA ASP A 259 9.16 3.45 2.58
C ASP A 259 9.05 1.98 2.96
N ILE A 260 8.14 1.58 3.85
CA ILE A 260 8.00 0.20 4.32
C ILE A 260 6.57 -0.38 4.26
N GLY A 261 5.59 0.39 3.77
CA GLY A 261 4.18 -0.03 3.68
C GLY A 261 3.39 0.18 4.98
N GLY A 262 2.17 -0.35 5.05
CA GLY A 262 1.28 -0.23 6.21
C GLY A 262 -0.10 0.30 5.86
N ILE A 263 -0.73 1.03 6.79
CA ILE A 263 -2.01 1.70 6.55
C ILE A 263 -1.77 2.89 5.62
N GLU A 264 -2.35 2.86 4.43
CA GLU A 264 -2.17 3.91 3.41
C GLU A 264 -2.82 5.24 3.83
N PRO A 265 -2.03 6.33 3.96
CA PRO A 265 -2.59 7.67 4.11
C PRO A 265 -3.26 8.16 2.81
N PRO A 266 -4.35 8.93 2.88
CA PRO A 266 -5.06 9.43 1.70
C PRO A 266 -4.16 10.19 0.69
N GLU A 267 -3.12 10.86 1.19
CA GLU A 267 -2.19 11.63 0.37
C GLU A 267 -1.11 10.79 -0.32
N ALA A 268 -0.92 9.51 0.06
CA ALA A 268 0.24 8.71 -0.31
C ALA A 268 0.40 8.52 -1.83
N SER A 269 -0.63 8.02 -2.52
CA SER A 269 -0.57 7.76 -3.97
C SER A 269 -0.19 8.99 -4.80
N GLY A 270 -0.73 10.16 -4.42
CA GLY A 270 -0.40 11.42 -5.09
C GLY A 270 1.04 11.85 -4.85
N ILE A 271 1.52 11.71 -3.60
CA ILE A 271 2.89 12.04 -3.22
C ILE A 271 3.88 11.09 -3.90
N GLU A 272 3.61 9.79 -3.89
CA GLU A 272 4.44 8.78 -4.56
C GLU A 272 4.62 9.10 -6.04
N THR A 273 3.53 9.42 -6.74
CA THR A 273 3.55 9.79 -8.16
C THR A 273 4.47 10.98 -8.42
N VAL A 274 4.41 12.01 -7.57
CA VAL A 274 5.26 13.20 -7.71
C VAL A 274 6.72 12.84 -7.42
N PHE A 275 7.01 12.11 -6.35
CA PHE A 275 8.36 11.71 -5.98
C PHE A 275 9.02 10.81 -7.03
N ALA A 276 8.27 9.87 -7.61
CA ALA A 276 8.73 9.04 -8.72
C ALA A 276 9.11 9.90 -9.93
N GLY A 277 8.25 10.85 -10.31
CA GLY A 277 8.51 11.76 -11.42
C GLY A 277 9.75 12.65 -11.22
N ILE A 278 9.93 13.26 -10.04
CA ILE A 278 11.12 14.09 -9.80
C ILE A 278 12.39 13.25 -9.70
N HIS A 279 12.32 12.06 -9.09
CA HIS A 279 13.47 11.18 -8.96
C HIS A 279 13.95 10.70 -10.34
N GLU A 280 13.04 10.38 -11.26
CA GLU A 280 13.39 10.00 -12.64
C GLU A 280 14.03 11.15 -13.43
N ASN A 281 13.55 12.39 -13.26
CA ASN A 281 13.98 13.53 -14.08
C ASN A 281 15.16 14.32 -13.50
N ILE A 282 15.40 14.24 -12.19
CA ILE A 282 16.49 14.95 -11.51
C ILE A 282 17.53 13.92 -11.05
N THR A 283 18.64 13.85 -11.77
CA THR A 283 19.74 12.89 -11.50
C THR A 283 20.81 13.44 -10.55
N ASP A 284 20.82 14.75 -10.33
CA ASP A 284 21.67 15.44 -9.36
C ASP A 284 20.98 15.40 -7.98
N ASP A 285 21.61 14.74 -7.01
CA ASP A 285 20.97 14.47 -5.71
C ASP A 285 20.79 15.73 -4.85
N ASP A 286 21.63 16.76 -5.02
CA ASP A 286 21.45 18.05 -4.34
C ASP A 286 20.22 18.79 -4.90
N GLN A 287 20.05 18.78 -6.22
CA GLN A 287 18.84 19.33 -6.85
C GLN A 287 17.59 18.53 -6.49
N LEU A 288 17.71 17.21 -6.38
CA LEU A 288 16.61 16.34 -5.95
C LEU A 288 16.21 16.65 -4.50
N LEU A 289 17.18 16.86 -3.61
CA LEU A 289 16.93 17.31 -2.24
C LEU A 289 16.25 18.69 -2.22
N VAL A 290 16.67 19.64 -3.06
CA VAL A 290 16.02 20.96 -3.15
C VAL A 290 14.55 20.83 -3.61
N ALA A 291 14.27 20.00 -4.62
CA ALA A 291 12.91 19.80 -5.12
C ALA A 291 12.01 19.11 -4.08
N SER A 292 12.49 18.05 -3.44
CA SER A 292 11.76 17.34 -2.38
C SER A 292 11.50 18.20 -1.15
N ASN A 293 12.45 19.05 -0.75
CA ASN A 293 12.26 20.01 0.34
C ASN A 293 11.06 20.94 0.09
N ALA A 294 10.84 21.39 -1.14
CA ALA A 294 9.69 22.22 -1.47
C ALA A 294 8.36 21.49 -1.26
N ILE A 295 8.31 20.19 -1.58
CA ILE A 295 7.13 19.34 -1.37
C ILE A 295 6.87 19.15 0.12
N PHE A 296 7.87 18.78 0.91
CA PHE A 296 7.71 18.60 2.35
C PHE A 296 7.33 19.90 3.07
N ASN A 297 7.90 21.04 2.66
CA ASN A 297 7.48 22.35 3.16
C ASN A 297 6.00 22.65 2.84
N GLY A 298 5.53 22.26 1.66
CA GLY A 298 4.12 22.35 1.27
C GLY A 298 3.22 21.49 2.15
N LEU A 299 3.59 20.23 2.37
CA LEU A 299 2.87 19.30 3.26
C LEU A 299 2.82 19.83 4.70
N LEU A 300 3.95 20.26 5.24
CA LEU A 300 4.04 20.82 6.59
C LEU A 300 3.13 22.05 6.75
N SER A 301 3.15 22.97 5.78
CA SER A 301 2.29 24.16 5.78
C SER A 301 0.81 23.80 5.72
N SER A 302 0.43 22.82 4.88
CA SER A 302 -0.94 22.33 4.76
C SER A 302 -1.45 21.70 6.06
N PHE A 303 -0.67 20.78 6.64
CA PHE A 303 -1.07 20.08 7.86
C PHE A 303 -1.09 20.97 9.10
N ASN A 304 -0.23 22.00 9.16
CA ASN A 304 -0.31 23.01 10.21
C ASN A 304 -1.62 23.81 10.15
N LYS A 305 -2.08 24.22 8.94
CA LYS A 305 -3.35 24.94 8.77
C LYS A 305 -4.56 24.10 9.18
N ASN A 306 -4.56 22.82 8.81
CA ASN A 306 -5.65 21.92 9.19
C ASN A 306 -5.69 21.64 10.70
N SER A 307 -4.53 21.70 11.38
CA SER A 307 -4.45 21.56 12.83
C SER A 307 -4.96 22.79 13.59
N SER A 308 -4.88 23.99 13.00
CA SER A 308 -5.47 25.20 13.58
C SER A 308 -7.00 25.26 13.43
N VAL A 309 -7.56 24.73 12.34
CA VAL A 309 -9.02 24.75 12.08
C VAL A 309 -9.79 23.76 12.97
N LEU A 310 -9.12 22.75 13.53
CA LEU A 310 -9.72 21.76 14.44
C LEU A 310 -9.71 22.20 15.91
N ASN A 311 -9.08 23.33 16.24
CA ASN A 311 -8.96 23.87 17.60
C ASN A 311 -9.76 25.18 17.83
N ASP A 312 -10.53 25.63 16.83
CA ASP A 312 -11.52 26.72 16.90
C ASP A 312 -12.94 26.16 16.74
#